data_AF-A0A9E6AGT3-F1
#
_entry.id   AF-A0A9E6AGT3-F1
#
_cell.length_a   1.000
_cell.length_b   1.000
_cell.length_c   1.000
_cell.angle_alpha   90.00
_cell.angle_beta   90.00
_cell.angle_gamma   90.00
#
_symmetry.space_group_name_H-M   'P 1'
#
loop_
_entity.id
_entity.type
_entity.pdbx_description
1 polymer ?
#
loop_
_entity_poly.entity_id
_entity_poly.type
_entity_poly.pdbx_seq_one_letter_code
_entity_poly.pdbx_strand_id
1 'polypeptide(L)'
;MHIDYTHVIAAVVTLFAMRSRIGVKWAKPEDSPGVDPKQFAVWKAMALRGYHVAAGASVGKTLFDIVWMTLGSGAVTARGYMIGGSSVTFTWIIAIVYAWWLTTEARGMREKLGIQLAP
;
A
#
# COMPACT_ATOMS: atom_id res chain seq x y z
N MET A 1 23.48 10.94 9.78
CA MET A 1 22.43 10.02 9.31
C MET A 1 21.48 10.83 8.45
N HIS A 2 21.64 10.78 7.12
CA HIS A 2 20.74 11.47 6.20
C HIS A 2 19.45 10.64 6.10
N ILE A 3 18.32 11.19 6.54
CA ILE A 3 17.02 10.56 6.27
C ILE A 3 16.75 10.78 4.78
N ASP A 4 16.67 9.69 4.03
CA ASP A 4 16.29 9.72 2.63
C ASP A 4 14.81 10.13 2.53
N TYR A 5 14.49 11.14 1.71
CA TYR A 5 13.12 11.63 1.53
C TYR A 5 12.14 10.52 1.12
N THR A 6 12.64 9.47 0.47
CA THR A 6 11.83 8.33 0.06
C THR A 6 11.38 7.43 1.22
N HIS A 7 12.03 7.50 2.40
CA HIS A 7 11.58 6.83 3.63
C HIS A 7 10.43 7.58 4.28
N VAL A 8 10.53 8.92 4.30
CA VAL A 8 9.45 9.80 4.78
C VAL A 8 8.20 9.59 3.93
N ILE A 9 8.34 9.55 2.60
CA ILE A 9 7.22 9.28 1.69
C ILE A 9 6.64 7.89 1.95
N ALA A 10 7.45 6.84 2.09
CA ALA A 10 6.96 5.49 2.37
C ALA A 10 6.20 5.40 3.71
N ALA A 11 6.68 6.08 4.75
CA ALA A 11 6.00 6.16 6.04
C ALA A 11 4.64 6.88 5.91
N VAL A 12 4.60 8.00 5.19
CA VAL A 12 3.35 8.75 4.92
C VAL A 12 2.35 7.89 4.15
N VAL A 13 2.78 7.21 3.08
CA VAL A 13 1.92 6.29 2.31
C VAL A 13 1.37 5.17 3.21
N THR A 14 2.21 4.62 4.09
CA THR A 14 1.78 3.59 5.05
C THR A 14 0.70 4.11 6.00
N LEU A 15 0.90 5.31 6.56
CA LEU A 15 -0.07 5.94 7.46
C LEU A 15 -1.41 6.18 6.76
N PHE A 16 -1.39 6.75 5.55
CA PHE A 16 -2.60 6.97 4.77
C PHE A 16 -3.31 5.66 4.42
N ALA A 17 -2.57 4.64 3.97
CA ALA A 17 -3.13 3.32 3.66
C ALA A 17 -3.79 2.69 4.90
N MET A 18 -3.13 2.76 6.05
CA MET A 18 -3.65 2.21 7.29
C MET A 18 -4.88 2.97 7.81
N ARG A 19 -4.89 4.30 7.69
CA ARG A 19 -6.06 5.12 8.03
C ARG A 19 -7.26 4.76 7.16
N SER A 20 -7.09 4.74 5.85
CA SER A 20 -8.17 4.42 4.90
C SER A 20 -8.65 2.97 5.02
N ARG A 21 -7.77 2.06 5.42
CA ARG A 21 -8.11 0.66 5.73
C ARG A 21 -9.09 0.53 6.88
N ILE A 22 -9.05 1.41 7.89
CA ILE A 22 -9.92 1.31 9.08
C ILE A 22 -11.40 1.41 8.65
N GLY A 23 -11.77 2.42 7.85
CA GLY A 23 -13.15 2.59 7.39
C GLY A 23 -13.67 1.38 6.61
N VAL A 24 -12.83 0.81 5.73
CA VAL A 24 -13.21 -0.39 4.96
C VAL A 24 -13.28 -1.64 5.83
N LYS A 25 -12.38 -1.80 6.81
CA LYS A 25 -12.36 -2.96 7.70
C LYS A 25 -13.65 -3.06 8.51
N TRP A 26 -14.13 -1.92 9.02
CA TRP A 26 -15.29 -1.86 9.91
C TRP A 26 -16.62 -1.76 9.18
N ALA A 27 -16.64 -1.42 7.89
CA ALA A 27 -17.86 -1.43 7.09
C ALA A 27 -18.56 -2.80 7.14
N LYS A 28 -19.86 -2.79 7.43
CA LYS A 28 -20.71 -3.97 7.44
C LYS A 28 -21.69 -3.94 6.26
N PRO A 29 -22.16 -5.12 5.80
CA PRO A 29 -23.22 -5.18 4.79
C PRO A 29 -24.51 -4.49 5.26
N GLU A 30 -24.77 -4.54 6.57
CA GLU A 30 -25.92 -3.90 7.25
C GLU A 30 -25.97 -2.38 7.03
N ASP A 31 -24.80 -1.74 6.89
CA ASP A 31 -24.68 -0.30 6.67
C ASP A 31 -25.05 0.12 5.24
N SER A 32 -25.24 -0.85 4.32
CA SER A 32 -25.53 -0.63 2.90
C SER A 32 -26.74 -1.46 2.45
N PRO A 33 -27.96 -1.16 2.93
CA PRO A 33 -29.17 -1.87 2.55
C PRO A 33 -29.41 -1.72 1.04
N GLY A 34 -29.52 -2.84 0.32
CA GLY A 34 -29.73 -2.90 -1.13
C GLY A 34 -28.51 -3.37 -1.93
N VAL A 35 -27.34 -3.53 -1.30
CA VAL A 35 -26.15 -4.11 -1.93
C VAL A 35 -26.14 -5.62 -1.72
N ASP A 36 -25.90 -6.39 -2.79
CA ASP A 36 -25.68 -7.84 -2.68
C ASP A 36 -24.48 -8.11 -1.75
N PRO A 37 -24.64 -8.89 -0.65
CA PRO A 37 -23.55 -9.24 0.25
C PRO A 37 -22.32 -9.82 -0.44
N LYS A 38 -22.49 -10.53 -1.56
CA LYS A 38 -21.37 -11.06 -2.35
C LYS A 38 -20.55 -9.94 -2.99
N GLN A 39 -21.22 -8.96 -3.60
CA GLN A 39 -20.56 -7.82 -4.22
C GLN A 39 -19.90 -6.92 -3.17
N PHE A 40 -20.53 -6.75 -2.01
CA PHE A 40 -19.93 -6.07 -0.86
C PHE A 40 -18.64 -6.77 -0.40
N ALA A 41 -18.64 -8.10 -0.30
CA ALA A 41 -17.44 -8.86 0.08
C ALA A 41 -16.31 -8.72 -0.95
N VAL A 42 -16.63 -8.74 -2.25
CA VAL A 42 -15.65 -8.52 -3.34
C VAL A 42 -15.05 -7.12 -3.25
N TRP A 43 -15.88 -6.09 -3.11
CA TRP A 43 -15.43 -4.71 -2.91
C TRP A 43 -14.49 -4.60 -1.70
N LYS A 44 -14.91 -5.15 -0.55
CA LYS A 44 -14.15 -5.08 0.70
C LYS A 44 -12.80 -5.78 0.57
N ALA A 45 -12.77 -6.97 -0.04
CA ALA A 45 -11.53 -7.71 -0.29
C ALA A 45 -10.58 -6.94 -1.21
N MET A 46 -11.09 -6.35 -2.29
CA MET A 46 -10.30 -5.57 -3.25
C MET A 46 -9.71 -4.31 -2.61
N ALA A 47 -10.52 -3.55 -1.88
CA ALA A 47 -10.09 -2.35 -1.17
C ALA A 47 -9.02 -2.69 -0.10
N LEU A 48 -9.26 -3.71 0.72
CA LEU A 48 -8.29 -4.14 1.74
C LEU A 48 -6.97 -4.61 1.12
N ARG A 49 -7.03 -5.35 0.01
CA ARG A 49 -5.84 -5.79 -0.72
C ARG A 49 -5.00 -4.61 -1.18
N GLY A 50 -5.63 -3.57 -1.75
CA GLY A 50 -4.92 -2.34 -2.15
C GLY A 50 -4.15 -1.71 -0.99
N TYR A 51 -4.80 -1.54 0.17
CA TYR A 51 -4.13 -0.98 1.35
C TYR A 51 -3.03 -1.89 1.93
N HIS A 52 -3.22 -3.20 1.92
CA HIS A 52 -2.21 -4.17 2.36
C HIS A 52 -0.98 -4.16 1.45
N VAL A 53 -1.16 -4.07 0.14
CA VAL A 53 -0.04 -3.95 -0.80
C VAL A 53 0.72 -2.64 -0.54
N ALA A 54 0.03 -1.50 -0.41
CA ALA A 54 0.67 -0.21 -0.16
C ALA A 54 1.49 -0.20 1.14
N ALA A 55 0.91 -0.69 2.23
CA ALA A 55 1.57 -0.78 3.53
C ALA A 55 2.73 -1.78 3.51
N GLY A 56 2.50 -2.99 2.99
CA GLY A 56 3.52 -4.03 2.92
C GLY A 56 4.71 -3.64 2.04
N ALA A 57 4.46 -3.03 0.89
CA ALA A 57 5.51 -2.54 0.00
C ALA A 57 6.33 -1.42 0.65
N SER A 58 5.70 -0.50 1.37
CA SER A 58 6.37 0.63 2.03
C SER A 58 7.19 0.21 3.25
N VAL A 59 6.66 -0.71 4.07
CA VAL A 59 7.42 -1.34 5.15
C VAL A 59 8.58 -2.17 4.60
N GLY A 60 8.32 -2.99 3.58
CA GLY A 60 9.33 -3.81 2.92
C GLY A 60 10.46 -2.98 2.33
N LYS A 61 10.14 -1.88 1.65
CA LYS A 61 11.12 -0.91 1.14
C LYS A 61 12.00 -0.37 2.26
N THR A 62 11.39 0.06 3.37
CA THR A 62 12.13 0.63 4.50
C THR A 62 13.07 -0.40 5.14
N LEU A 63 12.59 -1.62 5.37
CA LEU A 63 13.39 -2.71 5.91
C LEU A 63 14.53 -3.10 4.95
N PHE A 64 14.24 -3.18 3.65
CA PHE A 64 15.25 -3.49 2.66
C PHE A 64 16.33 -2.42 2.64
N ASP A 65 15.98 -1.13 2.65
CA ASP A 65 16.96 -0.06 2.67
C ASP A 65 17.84 -0.08 3.92
N ILE A 66 17.26 -0.36 5.09
CA ILE A 66 18.03 -0.54 6.33
C ILE A 66 19.02 -1.70 6.19
N VAL A 67 18.55 -2.88 5.77
CA VAL A 67 19.39 -4.06 5.58
C VAL A 67 20.47 -3.81 4.52
N TRP A 68 20.10 -3.16 3.42
CA TRP A 68 20.98 -2.84 2.30
C TRP A 68 22.08 -1.85 2.69
N MET A 69 21.75 -0.82 3.47
CA MET A 69 22.74 0.10 4.05
C MET A 69 23.68 -0.61 5.03
N THR A 70 23.14 -1.51 5.87
CA THR A 70 23.91 -2.19 6.91
C THR A 70 24.84 -3.28 6.37
N LEU A 71 24.44 -4.00 5.32
CA LEU A 71 25.23 -5.07 4.69
C LEU A 71 26.08 -4.59 3.51
N GLY A 72 25.61 -3.57 2.78
CA GLY A 72 26.26 -3.06 1.58
C GLY A 72 27.49 -2.21 1.85
N SER A 73 27.63 -1.63 3.05
CA SER A 73 28.74 -0.75 3.43
C SER A 73 30.11 -1.43 3.50
N GLY A 74 30.18 -2.77 3.46
CA GLY A 74 31.44 -3.53 3.53
C GLY A 74 31.67 -4.59 2.45
N ALA A 75 30.65 -4.95 1.66
CA ALA A 75 30.69 -6.16 0.81
C ALA A 75 30.38 -5.93 -0.69
N VAL A 76 29.85 -4.77 -1.07
CA VAL A 76 29.36 -4.52 -2.44
C VAL A 76 30.11 -3.37 -3.08
N THR A 77 30.48 -3.49 -4.36
CA THR A 77 31.06 -2.37 -5.11
C THR A 77 30.07 -1.20 -5.17
N ALA A 78 30.55 0.04 -5.21
CA ALA A 78 29.69 1.23 -5.28
C ALA A 78 28.64 1.16 -6.41
N ARG A 79 28.98 0.52 -7.54
CA ARG A 79 28.07 0.30 -8.67
C ARG A 79 26.98 -0.72 -8.37
N GLY A 80 27.31 -1.84 -7.71
CA GLY A 80 26.33 -2.84 -7.29
C GLY A 80 25.37 -2.29 -6.23
N TYR A 81 25.88 -1.45 -5.33
CA TYR A 81 25.08 -0.79 -4.31
C TYR A 81 24.00 0.13 -4.91
N MET A 82 24.34 0.92 -5.95
CA MET A 82 23.39 1.80 -6.64
C MET A 82 22.33 1.03 -7.46
N ILE A 83 22.73 -0.04 -8.15
CA ILE A 83 21.79 -0.85 -8.96
C ILE A 83 20.77 -1.55 -8.05
N GLY A 84 21.23 -2.09 -6.91
CA GLY A 84 20.36 -2.73 -5.92
C GLY A 84 19.32 -1.78 -5.35
N GLY A 85 19.76 -0.61 -4.85
CA GLY A 85 18.85 0.41 -4.32
C GLY A 85 17.85 0.95 -5.36
N SER A 86 18.29 1.11 -6.61
CA SER A 86 17.41 1.52 -7.72
C SER A 86 16.34 0.47 -7.99
N SER A 87 16.72 -0.82 -8.04
CA SER A 87 15.80 -1.92 -8.32
C SER A 87 14.69 -2.01 -7.27
N VAL A 88 15.05 -1.89 -5.99
CA VAL A 88 14.07 -1.89 -4.88
C VAL A 88 13.15 -0.69 -4.94
N THR A 89 13.69 0.49 -5.28
CA THR A 89 12.88 1.70 -5.47
C THR A 89 11.87 1.52 -6.61
N PHE A 90 12.29 0.95 -7.75
CA PHE A 90 11.40 0.67 -8.87
C PHE A 90 10.32 -0.37 -8.51
N THR A 91 10.68 -1.46 -7.84
CA THR A 91 9.72 -2.46 -7.37
C THR A 91 8.71 -1.85 -6.41
N TRP A 92 9.15 -0.99 -5.50
CA TRP A 92 8.25 -0.26 -4.60
C TRP A 92 7.29 0.65 -5.37
N ILE A 93 7.77 1.44 -6.34
CA ILE A 93 6.91 2.29 -7.18
C ILE A 93 5.85 1.47 -7.90
N ILE A 94 6.22 0.34 -8.53
CA ILE A 94 5.28 -0.55 -9.21
C ILE A 94 4.21 -1.07 -8.23
N ALA A 95 4.61 -1.46 -7.03
CA ALA A 95 3.67 -1.93 -6.01
C ALA A 95 2.71 -0.83 -5.55
N ILE A 96 3.18 0.42 -5.40
CA ILE A 96 2.33 1.57 -5.07
C ILE A 96 1.35 1.90 -6.20
N VAL A 97 1.78 1.89 -7.45
CA VAL A 97 0.89 2.09 -8.61
C VAL A 97 -0.17 1.00 -8.68
N TYR A 98 0.21 -0.26 -8.45
CA TYR A 98 -0.75 -1.37 -8.40
C TYR A 98 -1.75 -1.23 -7.24
N ALA A 99 -1.28 -0.84 -6.05
CA ALA A 99 -2.16 -0.55 -4.93
C ALA A 99 -3.13 0.60 -5.24
N TRP A 100 -2.64 1.66 -5.88
CA TRP A 100 -3.47 2.79 -6.31
C TRP A 100 -4.56 2.34 -7.29
N TRP A 101 -4.21 1.55 -8.31
CA TRP A 101 -5.18 0.97 -9.23
C TRP A 101 -6.27 0.16 -8.51
N LEU A 102 -5.88 -0.76 -7.62
CA LEU A 102 -6.83 -1.55 -6.83
C LEU A 102 -7.78 -0.68 -5.99
N THR A 103 -7.24 0.35 -5.32
CA THR A 103 -8.07 1.26 -4.51
C THR A 103 -9.01 2.13 -5.34
N THR A 104 -8.60 2.49 -6.56
CA THR A 104 -9.41 3.28 -7.50
C THR A 104 -10.55 2.44 -8.08
N GLU A 105 -10.27 1.21 -8.50
CA GLU A 105 -11.29 0.25 -8.93
C GLU A 105 -12.29 -0.05 -7.80
N ALA A 106 -11.80 -0.29 -6.58
CA ALA A 106 -12.66 -0.51 -5.44
C ALA A 106 -13.51 0.74 -5.11
N ARG A 107 -12.98 1.96 -5.29
CA ARG A 107 -13.76 3.19 -5.15
C ARG A 107 -14.86 3.29 -6.21
N GLY A 108 -14.54 3.01 -7.47
CA GLY A 108 -15.54 2.98 -8.54
C GLY A 108 -16.65 1.95 -8.29
N MET A 109 -16.28 0.77 -7.78
CA MET A 109 -17.24 -0.25 -7.36
C MET A 109 -18.12 0.23 -6.20
N ARG A 110 -17.52 0.88 -5.19
CA ARG A 110 -18.25 1.48 -4.06
C ARG A 110 -19.33 2.46 -4.54
N GLU A 111 -18.95 3.36 -5.45
CA GLU A 111 -19.83 4.41 -5.98
C GLU A 111 -20.95 3.82 -6.83
N LYS A 112 -20.66 2.83 -7.69
CA LYS A 112 -21.67 2.14 -8.50
C LYS A 112 -22.68 1.36 -7.66
N LEU A 113 -22.23 0.74 -6.57
CA LEU A 113 -23.07 -0.07 -5.69
C LEU A 113 -23.76 0.75 -4.59
N GLY A 114 -23.39 2.03 -4.41
CA GLY A 114 -23.93 2.85 -3.32
C GLY A 114 -23.49 2.38 -1.92
N ILE A 115 -22.32 1.75 -1.80
CA ILE A 115 -21.80 1.26 -0.52
C ILE A 115 -21.43 2.45 0.38
N GLN A 116 -22.05 2.50 1.56
CA GLN A 116 -21.77 3.49 2.59
C GLN A 116 -20.66 3.00 3.51
N LEU A 117 -19.74 3.89 3.87
CA LEU A 117 -18.76 3.64 4.93
C LEU A 117 -19.30 4.26 6.21
N ALA A 118 -19.18 3.55 7.33
CA ALA A 118 -19.41 4.14 8.63
C ALA A 118 -18.51 5.39 8.82
N PRO A 119 -19.03 6.46 9.46
CA PRO A 119 -18.28 7.70 9.72
C PRO A 119 -17.03 7.49 10.59
#